data_AF-A0A9Q4EY07-F1
#
_entry.id   AF-A0A9Q4EY07-F1
#
_cell.length_a   1.000
_cell.length_b   1.000
_cell.length_c   1.000
_cell.angle_alpha   90.00
_cell.angle_beta   90.00
_cell.angle_gamma   90.00
#
_symmetry.space_group_name_H-M   'P 1'
#
loop_
_entity.id
_entity.type
_entity.pdbx_description
1 polymer ?
#
loop_
_entity_poly.entity_id
_entity_poly.type
_entity_poly.pdbx_seq_one_letter_code
_entity_poly.pdbx_strand_id
1 'polypeptide(L)' 'MKLEFHTNKNEIKGISHPRNKKELWRDIHKVLEDRGFKTYYQRLYLENDKLKIDFGSHTEFFYVTDLTVADLRELSIE' A
#
# COMPACT_ATOMS: atom_id res chain seq x y z
N MET A 1 -12.50 -1.18 -0.28
CA MET A 1 -11.07 -0.84 -0.22
C MET A 1 -10.85 0.55 -0.75
N LYS A 2 -10.21 1.39 0.05
CA LYS A 2 -9.67 2.68 -0.37
C LYS A 2 -8.16 2.60 -0.33
N LEU A 3 -7.48 3.00 -1.41
CA LEU A 3 -6.03 3.09 -1.47
C LEU A 3 -5.60 4.54 -1.27
N GLU A 4 -4.75 4.77 -0.27
CA GLU A 4 -4.18 6.06 0.06
C GLU A 4 -2.65 5.97 0.03
N PHE A 5 -1.97 7.07 -0.26
CA PHE A 5 -0.51 7.16 -0.27
C PHE A 5 -0.05 8.30 0.64
N HIS A 6 0.79 7.95 1.61
CA HIS A 6 1.46 8.89 2.49
C HIS A 6 2.81 9.26 1.89
N THR A 7 2.97 10.56 1.65
CA THR A 7 4.14 11.13 0.99
C THR A 7 5.21 11.54 2.00
N ASN A 8 6.42 11.77 1.50
CA ASN A 8 7.56 12.28 2.30
C ASN A 8 7.33 13.68 2.90
N LYS A 9 6.26 14.38 2.49
CA LYS A 9 5.83 15.68 3.06
C LYS A 9 4.80 15.54 4.16
N ASN A 10 4.55 14.31 4.63
CA ASN A 10 3.54 13.98 5.63
C ASN A 10 2.08 14.23 5.16
N GLU A 11 1.86 14.29 3.84
CA GLU A 11 0.51 14.40 3.24
C GLU A 11 -0.04 13.01 2.92
N ILE A 12 -1.35 12.81 3.10
CA ILE A 12 -2.06 11.62 2.63
C ILE A 12 -2.85 11.98 1.37
N LYS A 13 -2.65 11.22 0.30
CA LYS A 13 -3.34 11.38 -0.99
C LYS A 13 -4.20 10.15 -1.28
N GLY A 14 -5.46 10.36 -1.64
CA GLY A 14 -6.30 9.28 -2.17
C GLY A 14 -5.82 8.89 -3.57
N ILE A 15 -5.56 7.60 -3.80
CA ILE A 15 -5.09 7.07 -5.08
C ILE A 15 -6.25 6.47 -5.87
N SER A 16 -6.98 5.53 -5.28
CA SER A 16 -8.08 4.82 -5.96
C SER A 16 -9.01 4.11 -4.97
N HIS A 17 -10.07 3.49 -5.51
CA HIS A 17 -10.98 2.61 -4.77
C HIS A 17 -11.00 1.22 -5.44
N PRO A 18 -9.97 0.37 -5.22
CA PRO A 18 -9.89 -0.94 -5.85
C PRO A 18 -11.05 -1.84 -5.44
N ARG A 19 -11.54 -2.66 -6.38
CA ARG A 19 -12.63 -3.61 -6.11
C ARG A 19 -12.13 -4.97 -5.61
N ASN A 20 -10.88 -5.30 -5.88
CA ASN A 20 -10.26 -6.58 -5.57
C ASN A 20 -8.73 -6.41 -5.38
N LYS A 21 -8.07 -7.44 -4.84
CA LYS A 21 -6.62 -7.45 -4.57
C LYS A 21 -5.78 -7.23 -5.84
N LYS A 22 -6.23 -7.71 -6.99
CA LYS A 22 -5.53 -7.54 -8.27
C LYS A 22 -5.50 -6.08 -8.71
N GLU A 23 -6.63 -5.37 -8.61
CA GLU A 23 -6.69 -3.93 -8.87
C GLU A 23 -5.86 -3.14 -7.85
N LEU A 24 -5.88 -3.53 -6.58
CA LEU A 24 -5.08 -2.90 -5.53
C LEU A 24 -3.58 -2.94 -5.89
N TRP A 25 -3.06 -4.12 -6.22
CA TRP A 25 -1.65 -4.26 -6.59
C TRP A 25 -1.29 -3.54 -7.88
N ARG A 26 -2.17 -3.58 -8.90
CA ARG A 26 -1.98 -2.82 -10.14
C ARG A 26 -1.82 -1.33 -9.85
N ASP A 27 -2.69 -0.78 -9.03
CA ASP A 27 -2.70 0.66 -8.73
C ASP A 27 -1.47 1.06 -7.88
N ILE A 28 -1.04 0.21 -6.95
CA ILE A 28 0.21 0.39 -6.18
C ILE A 28 1.44 0.38 -7.12
N HIS A 29 1.56 -0.63 -7.98
CA HIS A 29 2.69 -0.74 -8.90
C HIS A 29 2.78 0.45 -9.85
N LYS A 30 1.63 0.96 -10.32
CA LYS A 30 1.60 2.18 -11.13
C LYS A 30 2.19 3.38 -10.38
N VAL A 31 1.82 3.59 -9.11
CA VAL A 31 2.37 4.70 -8.31
C VAL A 31 3.88 4.54 -8.10
N LEU A 32 4.36 3.31 -7.87
CA LEU A 32 5.78 3.03 -7.71
C LEU A 32 6.55 3.29 -9.02
N GLU A 33 6.03 2.83 -10.16
CA GLU A 33 6.61 3.04 -11.50
C GLU A 33 6.66 4.53 -11.87
N ASP A 34 5.54 5.25 -11.71
CA ASP A 34 5.43 6.69 -12.00
C ASP A 34 6.44 7.53 -11.18
N ARG A 35 6.88 7.01 -10.02
CA ARG A 35 7.86 7.64 -9.14
C ARG A 35 9.28 7.10 -9.28
N GLY A 36 9.49 6.10 -10.14
CA GLY A 36 10.79 5.45 -10.33
C GLY A 36 11.27 4.67 -9.10
N PHE A 37 10.37 4.20 -8.23
CA PHE A 37 10.71 3.41 -7.07
C PHE A 37 11.12 1.99 -7.46
N LYS A 38 12.31 1.57 -7.01
CA LYS A 38 12.72 0.16 -7.04
C LYS A 38 12.40 -0.49 -5.70
N THR A 39 11.50 -1.47 -5.72
CA THR A 39 11.07 -2.18 -4.53
C THR A 39 11.82 -3.50 -4.41
N TYR A 40 12.58 -3.68 -3.34
CA TYR A 40 13.34 -4.92 -3.08
C TYR A 40 12.64 -5.86 -2.10
N TYR A 41 11.75 -5.30 -1.28
CA TYR A 41 10.92 -6.03 -0.32
C TYR A 41 9.67 -5.22 -0.04
N GLN A 42 8.68 -5.86 0.56
CA GLN A 42 7.50 -5.21 1.13
C GLN A 42 7.31 -5.65 2.59
N ARG A 43 6.83 -4.75 3.43
CA ARG A 43 6.42 -5.06 4.81
C ARG A 43 4.99 -4.60 5.01
N LEU A 44 4.22 -5.42 5.70
CA LEU A 44 2.80 -5.20 5.93
C LEU A 44 2.54 -5.05 7.42
N TYR A 45 1.80 -4.01 7.78
CA TYR A 45 1.44 -3.71 9.17
C TYR A 45 -0.05 -3.35 9.25
N LEU A 46 -0.69 -3.66 10.37
CA LEU A 46 -2.00 -3.10 10.70
C LEU A 46 -1.79 -1.88 11.60
N GLU A 47 -2.29 -0.72 11.19
CA GLU A 47 -2.14 0.55 11.91
C GLU A 47 -3.47 1.32 11.82
N ASN A 48 -4.10 1.62 12.97
CA ASN A 48 -5.36 2.38 13.04
C ASN A 48 -6.44 1.85 12.07
N ASP A 49 -6.69 0.53 12.08
CA ASP A 49 -7.64 -0.17 11.20
C ASP A 49 -7.34 -0.05 9.69
N LYS A 50 -6.11 0.34 9.33
CA LYS A 50 -5.62 0.37 7.96
C LYS A 50 -4.45 -0.59 7.78
N LEU A 51 -4.43 -1.27 6.64
CA LEU A 51 -3.24 -1.97 6.18
C LEU A 51 -2.23 -0.94 5.69
N LYS A 52 -1.11 -0.81 6.40
CA LYS A 52 0.06 -0.05 5.99
C LYS A 52 1.02 -0.94 5.21
N ILE A 53 1.40 -0.49 4.02
CA ILE A 53 2.33 -1.19 3.13
C ILE A 53 3.59 -0.33 2.96
N ASP A 54 4.72 -0.86 3.41
CA ASP A 54 6.05 -0.26 3.31
C ASP A 54 6.86 -0.99 2.24
N PHE A 55 7.31 -0.26 1.22
CA PHE A 55 8.15 -0.79 0.13
C PHE A 55 9.64 -0.46 0.30
N GLY A 56 10.06 -0.09 1.52
CA GLY A 56 11.44 0.26 1.84
C GLY A 56 11.78 1.74 1.63
N SER A 57 10.77 2.62 1.59
CA SER A 57 10.99 4.08 1.45
C SER A 57 11.40 4.74 2.78
N HIS A 58 11.13 4.10 3.92
CA HIS A 58 11.27 4.64 5.28
C HIS A 58 10.43 5.91 5.59
N THR A 59 9.92 6.59 4.56
CA THR A 59 9.23 7.89 4.66
C THR A 59 7.93 7.95 3.87
N GLU A 60 7.66 6.98 3.00
CA GLU A 60 6.44 6.91 2.19
C GLU A 60 5.80 5.52 2.27
N PHE A 61 4.48 5.50 2.38
CA PHE A 61 3.71 4.29 2.66
C PHE A 61 2.38 4.30 1.92
N PHE A 62 1.86 3.12 1.60
CA PHE A 62 0.46 2.99 1.21
C PHE A 62 -0.39 2.61 2.41
N TYR A 63 -1.63 3.10 2.44
CA TYR A 63 -2.65 2.68 3.38
C TYR A 63 -3.86 2.14 2.64
N VAL A 64 -4.39 1.01 3.11
CA VAL A 64 -5.56 0.36 2.54
C VAL A 64 -6.60 0.12 3.62
N THR A 65 -7.83 0.58 3.39
CA THR A 65 -8.97 0.29 4.28
C THR A 65 -9.74 -0.95 3.82
N ASP A 66 -10.59 -1.47 4.71
CA ASP A 66 -11.51 -2.58 4.44
C ASP A 66 -10.80 -3.92 4.15
N LEU A 67 -9.67 -4.16 4.82
CA LEU A 67 -8.93 -5.42 4.80
C LEU A 67 -8.81 -6.00 6.21
N THR A 68 -8.82 -7.33 6.29
CA THR A 68 -8.70 -8.07 7.55
C THR A 68 -7.28 -8.59 7.78
N VAL A 69 -7.01 -9.11 8.99
CA VAL A 69 -5.76 -9.82 9.30
C VAL A 69 -5.56 -11.06 8.42
N ALA A 70 -6.65 -11.71 7.97
CA ALA A 70 -6.56 -12.83 7.05
C ALA A 70 -6.07 -12.38 5.66
N ASP A 71 -6.58 -11.26 5.16
CA ASP A 71 -6.15 -10.69 3.88
C ASP A 71 -4.66 -10.34 3.88
N LEU A 72 -4.18 -9.83 5.00
CA LEU A 72 -2.77 -9.51 5.25
C LEU A 72 -1.83 -10.70 5.03
N ARG A 73 -2.21 -11.89 5.53
CA ARG A 73 -1.41 -13.12 5.38
C ARG A 73 -1.33 -13.60 3.93
N GLU A 74 -2.40 -13.41 3.17
CA GLU A 74 -2.41 -13.73 1.73
C GLU A 74 -1.58 -12.76 0.90
N LEU A 75 -1.34 -11.55 1.42
CA LEU A 75 -0.60 -10.48 0.73
C LEU A 75 0.89 -10.47 1.07
N SER A 76 1.30 -11.05 2.20
CA SER A 76 2.73 -11.22 2.51
C SER A 76 3.35 -12.23 1.56
N ILE A 77 4.30 -11.77 0.74
CA ILE A 77 5.16 -12.65 -0.06
C ILE A 77 6.06 -13.39 0.95
N GLU A 78 6.04 -14.73 0.93
CA GLU A 78 6.94 -15.58 1.73
C GLU A 78 8.41 -15.41 1.36
#